data_AF-A0A7S0F9G1-F1
#
_entry.id   AF-A0A7S0F9G1-F1
#
_cell.length_a   1.000
_cell.length_b   1.000
_cell.length_c   1.000
_cell.angle_alpha   90.00
_cell.angle_beta   90.00
_cell.angle_gamma   90.00
#
_symmetry.space_group_name_H-M   'P 1'
#
loop_
_entity.id
_entity.type
_entity.pdbx_description
1 polymer ?
#
loop_
_entity_poly.entity_id
_entity_poly.type
_entity_poly.pdbx_seq_one_letter_code
_entity_poly.pdbx_strand_id
1 'polypeptide(L)'
;MISKLPQAGEEECKLVEGSFALFVQGCLAAGAVGTLLFKRWQERPRRSWTIWLMDSSKQGFAMGLQHLANLLLAMLFSEAASTKAGACIWYITNVFIATVCGLVIVASYMKLQALAVERFGWQWLRSGEYGDPPAWSVWLAQMLVWSAVCCVEKLLTAAVVIMPLRGLIDELIAPLERPLKPYPKAELVLVMV
;
A
#
# COMPACT_ATOMS: atom_id res chain seq x y z
N MET A 1 24.53 31.60 -3.73
CA MET A 1 23.12 31.45 -4.10
C MET A 1 23.07 31.14 -5.60
N ILE A 2 23.06 29.86 -5.96
CA ILE A 2 22.81 29.45 -7.35
C ILE A 2 21.32 29.16 -7.41
N SER A 3 20.55 30.10 -7.97
CA SER A 3 19.18 29.87 -8.37
C SER A 3 19.17 28.76 -9.41
N LYS A 4 18.55 27.61 -9.09
CA LYS A 4 18.18 26.62 -10.12
C LYS A 4 17.23 27.34 -11.09
N LEU A 5 17.72 27.66 -12.29
CA LEU A 5 16.84 27.94 -13.41
C LEU A 5 15.97 26.70 -13.63
N PRO A 6 14.65 26.84 -13.84
CA PRO A 6 13.82 25.71 -14.22
C PRO A 6 14.33 25.24 -15.59
N GLN A 7 14.84 24.01 -15.67
CA GLN A 7 15.11 23.41 -16.98
C GLN A 7 13.77 23.24 -17.69
N ALA A 8 13.63 23.91 -18.83
CA ALA A 8 12.48 23.77 -19.70
C ALA A 8 12.42 22.34 -20.25
N GLY A 9 11.37 21.59 -19.91
CA GLY A 9 10.86 20.51 -20.76
C GLY A 9 11.22 19.05 -20.42
N GLU A 10 11.68 18.72 -19.22
CA GLU A 10 11.61 17.31 -18.77
C GLU A 10 10.27 17.11 -18.04
N GLU A 11 9.30 16.46 -18.70
CA GLU A 11 8.09 16.00 -18.01
C GLU A 11 8.50 14.94 -16.97
N GLU A 12 8.48 15.30 -15.68
CA GLU A 12 8.73 14.36 -14.60
C GLU A 12 7.52 13.43 -14.39
N CYS A 13 7.77 12.20 -13.95
CA CYS A 13 6.71 11.25 -13.60
C CYS A 13 5.89 11.79 -12.42
N LYS A 14 4.58 11.95 -12.64
CA LYS A 14 3.63 12.45 -11.63
C LYS A 14 2.73 11.31 -11.15
N LEU A 15 2.76 11.04 -9.85
CA LEU A 15 2.03 9.92 -9.24
C LEU A 15 0.49 10.10 -9.28
N VAL A 16 0.00 11.33 -9.10
CA VAL A 16 -1.43 11.63 -8.90
C VAL A 16 -1.98 12.60 -9.95
N GLU A 17 -1.14 13.49 -10.47
CA GLU A 17 -1.60 14.53 -11.38
C GLU A 17 -1.77 14.03 -12.80
N GLY A 18 -2.89 14.40 -13.43
CA GLY A 18 -3.18 14.16 -14.84
C GLY A 18 -4.18 13.04 -15.08
N SER A 19 -4.92 13.16 -16.19
CA SER A 19 -5.94 12.19 -16.59
C SER A 19 -5.36 10.79 -16.82
N PHE A 20 -4.11 10.70 -17.29
CA PHE A 20 -3.43 9.43 -17.50
C PHE A 20 -3.13 8.71 -16.18
N ALA A 21 -2.68 9.42 -15.14
CA ALA A 21 -2.44 8.82 -13.82
C ALA A 21 -3.72 8.25 -13.20
N LEU A 22 -4.81 9.03 -13.24
CA LEU A 22 -6.12 8.59 -12.76
C LEU A 22 -6.66 7.40 -13.57
N PHE A 23 -6.43 7.40 -14.89
CA PHE A 23 -6.81 6.27 -15.74
C PHE A 23 -6.07 4.98 -15.34
N VAL A 24 -4.75 5.04 -15.16
CA VAL A 24 -3.93 3.88 -14.75
C VAL A 24 -4.37 3.37 -13.38
N GLN A 25 -4.54 4.25 -12.40
CA GLN A 25 -5.03 3.87 -11.05
C GLN A 25 -6.43 3.25 -11.12
N GLY A 26 -7.32 3.79 -11.94
CA GLY A 26 -8.66 3.23 -12.18
C GLY A 26 -8.61 1.83 -12.79
N CYS A 27 -7.76 1.60 -13.78
CA CYS A 27 -7.55 0.28 -14.38
C CYS A 27 -7.02 -0.74 -13.36
N LEU A 28 -6.07 -0.35 -12.51
CA LEU A 28 -5.53 -1.21 -11.47
C LEU A 28 -6.56 -1.54 -10.39
N ALA A 29 -7.34 -0.54 -9.95
CA ALA A 29 -8.44 -0.76 -9.01
C ALA A 29 -9.50 -1.71 -9.59
N ALA A 30 -9.86 -1.55 -10.87
CA ALA A 30 -10.75 -2.45 -11.58
C ALA A 30 -10.16 -3.87 -11.69
N GLY A 31 -8.86 -3.99 -11.98
CA GLY A 31 -8.14 -5.26 -12.00
C GLY A 31 -8.11 -5.95 -10.64
N ALA A 32 -7.89 -5.21 -9.55
CA ALA A 32 -7.93 -5.72 -8.19
C ALA A 32 -9.32 -6.27 -7.83
N VAL A 33 -10.39 -5.50 -8.11
CA VAL A 33 -11.78 -5.95 -7.91
C VAL A 33 -12.09 -7.16 -8.79
N GLY A 34 -11.70 -7.15 -10.07
CA GLY A 34 -11.84 -8.27 -10.99
C GLY A 34 -11.16 -9.54 -10.48
N THR A 35 -9.96 -9.41 -9.91
CA THR A 35 -9.22 -10.52 -9.28
C THR A 35 -9.96 -11.09 -8.08
N LEU A 36 -10.56 -10.24 -7.23
CA LEU A 36 -11.36 -10.69 -6.08
C LEU A 36 -12.64 -11.42 -6.52
N LEU A 37 -13.31 -10.94 -7.57
CA LEU A 37 -14.48 -11.60 -8.15
C LEU A 37 -14.10 -12.94 -8.78
N PHE A 38 -12.98 -13.00 -9.49
CA PHE A 38 -12.45 -14.23 -10.08
C PHE A 38 -12.07 -15.25 -9.00
N LYS A 39 -11.39 -14.82 -7.92
CA LYS A 39 -11.10 -15.66 -6.75
C LYS A 39 -12.38 -16.25 -6.16
N ARG A 40 -13.41 -15.43 -5.97
CA ARG A 40 -14.72 -15.89 -5.46
C ARG A 40 -15.38 -16.89 -6.39
N TRP A 41 -15.26 -16.68 -7.71
CA TRP A 41 -15.82 -17.60 -8.69
C TRP A 41 -15.17 -18.99 -8.62
N GLN A 42 -13.87 -19.05 -8.36
CA GLN A 42 -13.13 -20.32 -8.18
C GLN A 42 -13.35 -20.99 -6.82
N GLU A 43 -13.69 -20.23 -5.78
CA GLU A 43 -13.87 -20.74 -4.41
C GLU A 43 -14.93 -21.84 -4.32
N ARG A 44 -14.62 -22.95 -3.63
CA ARG A 44 -15.54 -24.07 -3.38
C ARG A 44 -15.38 -24.58 -1.94
N PRO A 45 -16.42 -24.54 -1.08
CA PRO A 45 -17.73 -23.90 -1.29
C PRO A 45 -17.62 -22.36 -1.32
N ARG A 46 -18.51 -21.69 -2.05
CA ARG A 46 -18.48 -20.22 -2.15
C ARG A 46 -18.99 -19.59 -0.86
N ARG A 47 -18.23 -18.63 -0.34
CA ARG A 47 -18.66 -17.81 0.81
C ARG A 47 -19.88 -16.97 0.46
N SER A 48 -20.76 -16.74 1.44
CA SER A 48 -21.96 -15.91 1.26
C SER A 48 -21.56 -14.48 0.87
N TRP A 49 -22.43 -13.79 0.11
CA TRP A 49 -22.13 -12.44 -0.38
C TRP A 49 -21.84 -11.44 0.73
N THR A 50 -22.59 -11.49 1.82
CA THR A 50 -22.40 -10.60 2.98
C THR A 50 -21.01 -10.78 3.58
N ILE A 51 -20.61 -12.02 3.85
CA ILE A 51 -19.32 -12.28 4.50
C ILE A 51 -18.16 -12.00 3.53
N TRP A 52 -18.31 -12.35 2.26
CA TRP A 52 -17.32 -12.01 1.23
C TRP A 52 -17.12 -10.48 1.11
N LEU A 53 -18.21 -9.69 1.16
CA LEU A 53 -18.14 -8.24 1.12
C LEU A 53 -17.49 -7.68 2.39
N MET A 54 -17.81 -8.24 3.55
CA MET A 54 -17.18 -7.87 4.83
C MET A 54 -15.66 -8.14 4.79
N ASP A 55 -15.22 -9.32 4.35
CA ASP A 55 -13.81 -9.68 4.23
C ASP A 55 -13.08 -8.78 3.22
N SER A 56 -13.67 -8.63 2.02
CA SER A 56 -13.06 -7.88 0.92
C SER A 56 -13.00 -6.39 1.23
N SER A 57 -14.02 -5.81 1.88
CA SER A 57 -14.04 -4.39 2.24
C SER A 57 -13.04 -4.05 3.35
N LYS A 58 -12.80 -4.94 4.33
CA LYS A 58 -11.70 -4.78 5.31
C LYS A 58 -10.34 -4.66 4.63
N GLN A 59 -10.07 -5.57 3.69
CA GLN A 59 -8.80 -5.56 2.95
C GLN A 59 -8.71 -4.34 2.03
N GLY A 60 -9.79 -4.01 1.33
CA GLY A 60 -9.84 -2.86 0.43
C GLY A 60 -9.63 -1.54 1.16
N PHE A 61 -10.23 -1.36 2.34
CA PHE A 61 -10.04 -0.15 3.13
C PHE A 61 -8.61 -0.02 3.66
N ALA A 62 -8.03 -1.09 4.20
CA ALA A 62 -6.64 -1.09 4.63
C ALA A 62 -5.66 -0.85 3.46
N MET A 63 -5.92 -1.45 2.30
CA MET A 63 -5.15 -1.22 1.06
C MET A 63 -5.24 0.25 0.61
N GLY A 64 -6.43 0.85 0.66
CA GLY A 64 -6.62 2.28 0.37
C GLY A 64 -5.80 3.18 1.28
N LEU A 65 -5.82 2.93 2.60
CA LEU A 65 -4.99 3.65 3.56
C LEU A 65 -3.49 3.48 3.29
N GLN A 66 -3.04 2.25 2.99
CA GLN A 66 -1.65 1.99 2.63
C GLN A 66 -1.25 2.70 1.34
N HIS A 67 -2.11 2.70 0.32
CA HIS A 67 -1.85 3.38 -0.94
C HIS A 67 -1.67 4.89 -0.73
N LEU A 68 -2.56 5.52 0.05
CA LEU A 68 -2.44 6.94 0.42
C LEU A 68 -1.15 7.21 1.21
N ALA A 69 -0.82 6.39 2.21
CA ALA A 69 0.41 6.53 2.97
C ALA A 69 1.66 6.37 2.07
N ASN A 70 1.63 5.46 1.10
CA ASN A 70 2.71 5.26 0.14
C ASN A 70 2.92 6.48 -0.75
N LEU A 71 1.83 7.07 -1.28
CA LEU A 71 1.89 8.30 -2.07
C LEU A 71 2.47 9.45 -1.24
N LEU A 72 1.94 9.67 -0.03
CA LEU A 72 2.39 10.74 0.86
C LEU A 72 3.87 10.62 1.20
N LEU A 73 4.33 9.43 1.59
CA LEU A 73 5.73 9.20 1.93
C LEU A 73 6.65 9.34 0.71
N ALA A 74 6.22 8.89 -0.47
CA ALA A 74 7.01 9.06 -1.69
C ALA A 74 7.21 10.54 -2.04
N MET A 75 6.17 11.36 -1.91
CA MET A 75 6.27 12.82 -2.08
C MET A 75 7.18 13.43 -1.01
N LEU A 76 6.99 13.09 0.27
CA LEU A 76 7.83 13.61 1.36
C LEU A 76 9.31 13.24 1.22
N PHE A 77 9.63 12.02 0.77
CA PHE A 77 11.01 11.59 0.60
C PHE A 77 11.66 12.20 -0.64
N SER A 78 10.93 12.33 -1.74
CA SER A 78 11.42 12.98 -2.97
C SER A 78 11.63 14.49 -2.82
N GLU A 79 10.84 15.17 -1.99
CA GLU A 79 10.97 16.61 -1.72
C GLU A 79 12.01 16.94 -0.63
N ALA A 80 12.52 15.94 0.09
CA ALA A 80 13.50 16.18 1.14
C ALA A 80 14.79 16.81 0.60
N ALA A 81 15.42 17.68 1.40
CA ALA A 81 16.63 18.35 0.99
C ALA A 81 17.76 17.35 0.66
N SER A 82 18.37 17.51 -0.51
CA SER A 82 19.46 16.68 -1.05
C SER A 82 19.06 15.31 -1.63
N THR A 83 17.76 15.05 -1.84
CA THR A 83 17.29 13.87 -2.57
C THR A 83 17.57 13.98 -4.08
N LYS A 84 18.02 12.88 -4.69
CA LYS A 84 18.37 12.79 -6.11
C LYS A 84 17.29 12.10 -6.95
N ALA A 85 16.55 11.16 -6.35
CA ALA A 85 15.56 10.34 -7.02
C ALA A 85 14.16 10.98 -6.95
N GLY A 86 13.36 10.81 -8.01
CA GLY A 86 12.00 11.37 -8.11
C GLY A 86 10.94 10.60 -7.30
N ALA A 87 9.74 11.16 -7.24
CA ALA A 87 8.64 10.60 -6.46
C ALA A 87 8.19 9.21 -6.94
N CYS A 88 8.24 8.94 -8.24
CA CYS A 88 7.82 7.67 -8.82
C CYS A 88 8.71 6.49 -8.42
N ILE A 89 10.03 6.66 -8.50
CA ILE A 89 10.96 5.62 -8.04
C ILE A 89 10.95 5.49 -6.51
N TRP A 90 10.75 6.58 -5.76
CA TRP A 90 10.53 6.52 -4.31
C TRP A 90 9.25 5.79 -3.93
N TYR A 91 8.18 5.92 -4.72
CA TYR A 91 6.91 5.23 -4.50
C TYR A 91 7.08 3.71 -4.58
N ILE A 92 7.58 3.18 -5.70
CA ILE A 92 7.77 1.73 -5.84
C ILE A 92 8.77 1.19 -4.81
N THR A 93 9.81 1.97 -4.47
CA THR A 93 10.78 1.60 -3.43
C THR A 93 10.12 1.49 -2.06
N ASN A 94 9.29 2.46 -1.70
CA ASN A 94 8.55 2.49 -0.44
C ASN A 94 7.53 1.34 -0.35
N VAL A 95 6.85 1.02 -1.45
CA VAL A 95 5.97 -0.14 -1.57
C VAL A 95 6.76 -1.44 -1.43
N PHE A 96 7.89 -1.57 -2.10
CA PHE A 96 8.74 -2.76 -2.06
C PHE A 96 9.29 -3.05 -0.66
N ILE A 97 9.89 -2.05 -0.01
CA ILE A 97 10.41 -2.17 1.35
C ILE A 97 9.29 -2.55 2.32
N ALA A 98 8.13 -1.88 2.23
CA ALA A 98 6.97 -2.20 3.07
C ALA A 98 6.40 -3.58 2.79
N THR A 99 6.44 -4.09 1.56
CA THR A 99 5.99 -5.46 1.26
C THR A 99 6.92 -6.49 1.90
N VAL A 100 8.23 -6.27 1.83
CA VAL A 100 9.24 -7.18 2.42
C VAL A 100 9.17 -7.16 3.95
N CYS A 101 9.22 -5.98 4.56
CA CYS A 101 9.18 -5.83 6.02
C CYS A 101 7.79 -6.13 6.58
N GLY A 102 6.76 -5.60 5.96
CA GLY A 102 5.37 -5.73 6.36
C GLY A 102 4.86 -7.16 6.29
N LEU A 103 5.31 -7.97 5.33
CA LEU A 103 4.99 -9.39 5.31
C LEU A 103 5.40 -10.08 6.61
N VAL A 104 6.60 -9.81 7.12
CA VAL A 104 7.10 -10.40 8.37
C VAL A 104 6.32 -9.87 9.57
N ILE A 105 6.12 -8.55 9.65
CA ILE A 105 5.45 -7.90 10.78
C ILE A 105 3.98 -8.32 10.87
N VAL A 106 3.24 -8.22 9.76
CA VAL A 106 1.82 -8.54 9.70
C VAL A 106 1.58 -10.04 9.86
N ALA A 107 2.42 -10.91 9.27
CA ALA A 107 2.28 -12.35 9.50
C ALA A 107 2.51 -12.73 10.96
N SER A 108 3.48 -12.09 11.62
CA SER A 108 3.73 -12.27 13.05
C SER A 108 2.54 -11.79 13.88
N TYR A 109 2.00 -10.61 13.59
CA TYR A 109 0.79 -10.09 14.21
C TYR A 109 -0.39 -11.06 14.07
N MET A 110 -0.67 -11.55 12.86
CA MET A 110 -1.81 -12.45 12.62
C MET A 110 -1.70 -13.75 13.43
N LYS A 111 -0.49 -14.30 13.57
CA LYS A 111 -0.25 -15.47 14.42
C LYS A 111 -0.48 -15.16 15.90
N LEU A 112 0.06 -14.05 16.39
CA LEU A 112 -0.12 -13.62 17.78
C LEU A 112 -1.58 -13.31 18.10
N GLN A 113 -2.28 -12.65 17.19
CA GLN A 113 -3.71 -12.38 17.29
C GLN A 113 -4.50 -13.69 17.37
N ALA A 114 -4.22 -14.67 16.51
CA ALA A 114 -4.90 -15.96 16.54
C ALA A 114 -4.72 -16.67 17.89
N LEU A 115 -3.48 -16.71 18.40
CA LEU A 115 -3.17 -17.27 19.72
C LEU A 115 -3.88 -16.52 20.85
N ALA A 116 -3.92 -15.19 20.80
CA ALA A 116 -4.62 -14.38 21.79
C ALA A 116 -6.14 -14.60 21.76
N VAL A 117 -6.73 -14.70 20.57
CA VAL A 117 -8.15 -15.00 20.40
C VAL A 117 -8.52 -16.35 21.00
N GLU A 118 -7.68 -17.37 20.79
CA GLU A 118 -7.87 -18.70 21.38
C GLU A 118 -7.68 -18.69 22.90
N ARG A 119 -6.66 -17.99 23.40
CA ARG A 119 -6.33 -17.90 24.83
C ARG A 119 -7.40 -17.16 25.64
N PHE A 120 -7.87 -16.03 25.15
CA PHE A 120 -8.76 -15.12 25.88
C PHE A 120 -10.23 -15.23 25.47
N GLY A 121 -10.54 -16.07 24.48
CA GLY A 121 -11.91 -16.29 24.00
C GLY A 121 -12.49 -15.08 23.24
N TRP A 122 -11.65 -14.21 22.65
CA TRP A 122 -12.09 -13.01 21.93
C TRP A 122 -12.63 -13.33 20.52
N GLN A 123 -13.71 -14.12 20.45
CA GLN A 123 -14.29 -14.58 19.18
C GLN A 123 -14.68 -13.43 18.23
N TRP A 124 -15.04 -12.26 18.77
CA TRP A 124 -15.35 -11.08 17.96
C TRP A 124 -14.13 -10.54 17.17
N LEU A 125 -12.91 -10.86 17.58
CA LEU A 125 -11.69 -10.50 16.86
C LEU A 125 -11.23 -11.61 15.90
N ARG A 126 -11.92 -12.74 15.84
CA ARG A 126 -11.56 -13.85 14.95
C ARG A 126 -11.82 -13.46 13.49
N SER A 127 -10.76 -13.26 12.73
CA SER A 127 -10.87 -12.78 11.35
C SER A 127 -11.71 -13.72 10.49
N GLY A 128 -12.72 -13.16 9.81
CA GLY A 128 -13.66 -13.89 8.97
C GLY A 128 -14.92 -14.34 9.69
N GLU A 129 -14.94 -14.31 11.02
CA GLU A 129 -16.14 -14.61 11.80
C GLU A 129 -16.81 -13.31 12.27
N TYR A 130 -18.11 -13.18 11.98
CA TYR A 130 -18.88 -11.97 12.27
C TYR A 130 -20.12 -12.24 13.13
N GLY A 131 -20.30 -13.47 13.60
CA GLY A 131 -21.50 -13.93 14.31
C GLY A 131 -22.56 -14.53 13.39
N ASP A 132 -23.61 -15.07 14.02
CA ASP A 132 -24.78 -15.64 13.34
C ASP A 132 -26.07 -15.03 13.95
N PRO A 133 -26.74 -14.09 13.26
CA PRO A 133 -26.41 -13.55 11.93
C PRO A 133 -25.17 -12.62 11.92
N PRO A 134 -24.54 -12.37 10.75
CA PRO A 134 -23.36 -11.50 10.65
C PRO A 134 -23.60 -10.06 11.14
N ALA A 135 -22.81 -9.61 12.11
CA ALA A 135 -22.93 -8.29 12.72
C ALA A 135 -21.93 -7.27 12.16
N TRP A 136 -22.44 -6.13 11.68
CA TRP A 136 -21.62 -5.03 11.16
C TRP A 136 -20.74 -4.34 12.21
N SER A 137 -21.12 -4.37 13.48
CA SER A 137 -20.29 -3.84 14.57
C SER A 137 -19.01 -4.65 14.76
N VAL A 138 -19.09 -5.98 14.65
CA VAL A 138 -17.92 -6.89 14.69
C VAL A 138 -17.04 -6.66 13.48
N TRP A 139 -17.63 -6.52 12.28
CA TRP A 139 -16.91 -6.15 11.08
C TRP A 139 -16.15 -4.83 11.25
N LEU A 140 -16.81 -3.78 11.76
CA LEU A 140 -16.19 -2.47 11.93
C LEU A 140 -15.03 -2.54 12.93
N ALA A 141 -15.20 -3.26 14.05
CA ALA A 141 -14.13 -3.44 15.02
C ALA A 141 -12.93 -4.17 14.41
N GLN A 142 -13.15 -5.28 13.69
CA GLN A 142 -12.08 -6.00 12.99
C GLN A 142 -11.42 -5.14 11.91
N MET A 143 -12.19 -4.36 11.16
CA MET A 143 -11.69 -3.45 10.14
C MET A 143 -10.77 -2.39 10.75
N LEU A 144 -11.20 -1.75 11.83
CA LEU A 144 -10.45 -0.68 12.50
C LEU A 144 -9.16 -1.21 13.11
N VAL A 145 -9.21 -2.36 13.79
CA VAL A 145 -8.01 -3.01 14.33
C VAL A 145 -7.04 -3.36 13.20
N TRP A 146 -7.53 -3.96 12.11
CA TRP A 146 -6.70 -4.32 10.98
C TRP A 146 -6.05 -3.10 10.32
N SER A 147 -6.81 -2.03 10.10
CA SER A 147 -6.28 -0.77 9.57
C SER A 147 -5.25 -0.13 10.48
N ALA A 148 -5.48 -0.13 11.80
CA ALA A 148 -4.52 0.38 12.76
C ALA A 148 -3.21 -0.42 12.70
N VAL A 149 -3.27 -1.74 12.60
CA VAL A 149 -2.08 -2.61 12.47
C VAL A 149 -1.32 -2.31 11.19
N CYS A 150 -2.00 -2.19 10.04
CA CYS A 150 -1.34 -1.82 8.79
C CYS A 150 -0.71 -0.43 8.86
N CYS A 151 -1.37 0.55 9.48
CA CYS A 151 -0.79 1.88 9.66
C CYS A 151 0.43 1.86 10.59
N VAL A 152 0.37 1.10 11.70
CA VAL A 152 1.50 0.94 12.63
C VAL A 152 2.67 0.26 11.94
N GLU A 153 2.44 -0.83 11.20
CA GLU A 153 3.47 -1.47 10.39
C GLU A 153 4.12 -0.45 9.45
N LYS A 154 3.32 0.33 8.73
CA LYS A 154 3.84 1.29 7.76
C LYS A 154 4.71 2.37 8.40
N LEU A 155 4.24 2.92 9.52
CA LEU A 155 4.98 3.93 10.28
C LEU A 155 6.26 3.33 10.90
N LEU A 156 6.20 2.10 11.38
CA LEU A 156 7.35 1.39 11.93
C LEU A 156 8.41 1.13 10.84
N THR A 157 8.01 0.60 9.69
CA THR A 157 8.91 0.37 8.56
C THR A 157 9.51 1.69 8.06
N ALA A 158 8.72 2.76 7.96
CA ALA A 158 9.21 4.08 7.60
C ALA A 158 10.24 4.60 8.62
N ALA A 159 9.95 4.54 9.92
CA ALA A 159 10.79 5.07 10.97
C ALA A 159 12.07 4.27 11.22
N VAL A 160 12.00 2.94 11.15
CA VAL A 160 13.10 2.04 11.54
C VAL A 160 13.97 1.65 10.35
N VAL A 161 13.39 1.54 9.14
CA VAL A 161 14.12 1.10 7.94
C VAL A 161 14.41 2.27 7.02
N ILE A 162 13.38 2.99 6.59
CA ILE A 162 13.53 3.99 5.52
C ILE A 162 14.25 5.24 6.02
N MET A 163 13.83 5.82 7.14
CA MET A 163 14.39 7.07 7.66
C MET A 163 15.90 7.00 7.96
N PRO A 164 16.42 5.94 8.62
CA PRO A 164 17.86 5.82 8.89
C PRO A 164 18.68 5.54 7.63
N LEU A 165 18.12 4.78 6.68
CA LEU A 165 18.81 4.37 5.45
C LEU A 165 18.52 5.28 4.25
N ARG A 166 17.79 6.39 4.45
CA ARG A 166 17.23 7.21 3.34
C ARG A 166 18.27 7.65 2.32
N GLY A 167 19.45 8.06 2.78
CA GLY A 167 20.51 8.55 1.89
C GLY A 167 21.11 7.42 1.05
N LEU A 168 21.32 6.26 1.66
CA LEU A 168 21.76 5.06 0.94
C LEU A 168 20.70 4.61 -0.07
N ILE A 169 19.42 4.59 0.33
CA ILE A 169 18.32 4.22 -0.55
C ILE A 169 18.27 5.17 -1.76
N ASP A 170 18.31 6.49 -1.52
CA ASP A 170 18.30 7.50 -2.59
C ASP A 170 19.43 7.28 -3.62
N GLU A 171 20.65 7.04 -3.14
CA GLU A 171 21.80 6.80 -4.00
C GLU A 171 21.70 5.50 -4.80
N LEU A 172 21.06 4.47 -4.24
CA LEU A 172 20.84 3.19 -4.91
C LEU A 172 19.73 3.27 -5.96
N ILE A 173 18.66 4.03 -5.71
CA ILE A 173 17.50 4.07 -6.61
C ILE A 173 17.61 5.15 -7.70
N ALA A 174 18.33 6.24 -7.47
CA ALA A 174 18.49 7.31 -8.46
C ALA A 174 19.08 6.82 -9.82
N PRO A 175 20.03 5.87 -9.87
CA PRO A 175 20.49 5.29 -11.12
C PRO A 175 19.43 4.45 -11.84
N LEU A 176 18.52 3.81 -11.09
CA LEU A 176 17.45 2.97 -11.65
C LEU A 176 16.38 3.80 -12.37
N GLU A 177 16.20 5.07 -11.99
CA GLU A 177 15.25 5.99 -12.61
C GLU A 177 15.75 6.52 -13.97
N ARG A 178 17.08 6.63 -14.18
CA ARG A 178 17.67 7.26 -15.37
C ARG A 178 17.15 6.71 -16.72
N PRO A 179 16.99 5.39 -16.92
CA PRO A 179 16.46 4.86 -18.18
C PRO A 179 15.01 5.23 -18.46
N LEU A 180 14.24 5.58 -17.42
CA LEU A 180 12.81 5.85 -17.50
C LEU A 180 12.48 7.34 -17.65
N LYS A 181 13.42 8.24 -17.34
CA LYS A 181 13.25 9.70 -17.46
C LYS A 181 12.69 10.19 -18.81
N PRO A 182 13.10 9.64 -19.98
CA PRO A 182 12.52 10.06 -21.26
C PRO A 182 11.07 9.62 -21.47
N TYR A 183 10.55 8.72 -20.63
CA TYR A 183 9.26 8.05 -20.78
C TYR A 183 8.42 8.11 -19.48
N PRO A 184 8.03 9.31 -19.01
CA PRO A 184 7.36 9.50 -17.71
C PRO A 184 6.04 8.73 -17.58
N LYS A 185 5.31 8.54 -18.70
CA LYS A 185 4.09 7.72 -18.72
C LYS A 185 4.37 6.23 -18.56
N ALA A 186 5.46 5.74 -19.15
CA ALA A 186 5.87 4.35 -19.01
C ALA A 186 6.39 4.10 -17.59
N GLU A 187 7.17 5.04 -17.05
CA GLU A 187 7.59 5.04 -15.65
C GLU A 187 6.39 4.92 -14.72
N LEU A 188 5.38 5.78 -14.88
CA LEU A 188 4.17 5.76 -14.07
C LEU A 188 3.47 4.40 -14.09
N VAL A 189 3.29 3.80 -15.27
CA VAL A 189 2.66 2.48 -15.41
C VAL A 189 3.47 1.40 -14.69
N LEU A 190 4.81 1.46 -14.75
CA LEU A 190 5.68 0.47 -14.11
C LEU A 190 5.71 0.61 -12.59
N VAL A 191 5.67 1.84 -12.07
CA VAL A 191 5.75 2.08 -10.61
C VAL A 191 4.41 1.94 -9.91
N MET A 192 3.30 2.01 -10.64
CA MET A 192 1.93 1.90 -10.10
C MET A 192 1.40 0.46 -10.02
N VAL A 193 2.19 -0.55 -10.39
CA VAL A 193 1.76 -1.97 -10.34
C VAL A 193 1.62 -2.49 -8.91
#